data_AF-A0A388S084-F1
#
_entry.id   AF-A0A388S084-F1
#
_cell.length_a   1.000
_cell.length_b   1.000
_cell.length_c   1.000
_cell.angle_alpha   90.00
_cell.angle_beta   90.00
_cell.angle_gamma   90.00
#
_symmetry.space_group_name_H-M   'P 1'
#
loop_
_entity.id
_entity.type
_entity.pdbx_description
1 polymer ?
#
loop_
_entity_poly.entity_id
_entity_poly.type
_entity_poly.pdbx_seq_one_letter_code
_entity_poly.pdbx_strand_id
1 'polypeptide(L)'
;MPDRNQANLLTVYLLEHVNAIRTRQLGLLGRMTAIRVAGSGLSAATELAGLMRLRPDVVLISLGTGYAHALLEVRTLRSTLPDTIVIVLADNLGPPLRRACLKAGGSYCFDKTLELDALRLVLAGLAATLRP
;
A
#
# COMPACT_ATOMS: atom_id res chain seq x y z
N MET A 1 15.69 27.87 -12.30
CA MET A 1 14.52 27.50 -11.46
C MET A 1 14.06 26.14 -11.93
N PRO A 2 13.99 25.08 -11.11
CA PRO A 2 13.34 23.85 -11.53
C PRO A 2 11.83 23.98 -11.36
N ASP A 3 11.11 23.46 -12.33
CA ASP A 3 9.68 23.61 -12.56
C ASP A 3 8.82 23.14 -11.38
N ARG A 4 8.02 24.06 -10.84
CA ARG A 4 7.02 23.81 -9.78
C ARG A 4 5.74 23.15 -10.33
N ASN A 5 5.86 22.37 -11.40
CA ASN A 5 4.74 21.66 -12.03
C ASN A 5 5.05 20.17 -12.21
N GLN A 6 5.58 19.53 -11.16
CA GLN A 6 5.41 18.08 -11.04
C GLN A 6 3.96 17.85 -10.62
N ALA A 7 3.15 17.29 -11.52
CA ALA A 7 1.85 16.75 -11.15
C ALA A 7 2.03 15.91 -9.88
N ASN A 8 1.34 16.27 -8.80
CA ASN A 8 1.50 15.64 -7.50
C ASN A 8 0.89 14.22 -7.58
N LEU A 9 1.65 13.29 -8.16
CA LEU A 9 1.25 11.91 -8.33
C LEU A 9 1.21 11.25 -6.96
N LEU A 10 0.15 10.48 -6.70
CA LEU A 10 0.01 9.68 -5.49
C LEU A 10 1.20 8.74 -5.37
N THR A 11 1.99 8.90 -4.32
CA THR A 11 3.20 8.11 -4.09
C THR A 11 2.86 6.82 -3.37
N VAL A 12 3.30 5.71 -3.96
CA VAL A 12 2.94 4.36 -3.52
C VAL A 12 4.20 3.58 -3.18
N TYR A 13 4.23 2.96 -2.01
CA TYR A 13 5.27 2.00 -1.63
C TYR A 13 4.65 0.61 -1.48
N LEU A 14 5.27 -0.41 -2.08
CA LEU A 14 4.77 -1.79 -2.06
C LEU A 14 5.58 -2.69 -1.13
N LEU A 15 4.92 -3.35 -0.19
CA LEU A 15 5.49 -4.40 0.67
C LEU A 15 4.92 -5.75 0.24
N GLU A 16 5.76 -6.59 -0.37
CA GLU A 16 5.41 -7.94 -0.81
C GLU A 16 6.64 -8.86 -0.69
N HIS A 17 6.48 -9.93 0.08
CA HIS A 17 7.54 -10.87 0.42
C HIS A 17 7.81 -11.87 -0.70
N VAL A 18 6.81 -12.18 -1.54
CA VAL A 18 6.98 -13.09 -2.68
C VAL A 18 7.44 -12.31 -3.92
N ASN A 19 8.70 -12.48 -4.33
CA ASN A 19 9.32 -11.71 -5.42
C ASN A 19 8.52 -11.74 -6.74
N ALA A 20 8.02 -12.91 -7.14
CA ALA A 20 7.22 -13.05 -8.36
C ALA A 20 5.92 -12.23 -8.30
N ILE A 21 5.25 -12.23 -7.14
CA ILE A 21 4.02 -11.45 -6.91
C ILE A 21 4.35 -9.95 -6.88
N ARG A 22 5.43 -9.56 -6.19
CA ARG A 22 5.89 -8.17 -6.14
C ARG A 22 6.15 -7.63 -7.53
N THR A 23 6.88 -8.36 -8.36
CA THR A 23 7.18 -7.98 -9.75
C THR A 23 5.90 -7.78 -10.56
N ARG A 24 4.93 -8.70 -10.43
CA ARG A 24 3.63 -8.58 -11.09
C ARG A 24 2.85 -7.34 -10.61
N GLN A 25 2.76 -7.12 -9.31
CA GLN A 25 2.06 -5.97 -8.73
C GLN A 25 2.72 -4.65 -9.15
N LEU A 26 4.06 -4.56 -9.14
CA LEU A 26 4.79 -3.40 -9.65
C LEU A 26 4.48 -3.13 -11.13
N GLY A 27 4.41 -4.17 -11.96
CA GLY A 27 4.02 -4.03 -13.36
C GLY A 27 2.57 -3.52 -13.53
N LEU A 28 1.65 -3.91 -12.64
CA LEU A 28 0.28 -3.39 -12.64
C LEU A 28 0.22 -1.92 -12.20
N LEU A 29 0.93 -1.57 -11.13
CA LEU A 29 1.00 -0.20 -10.60
C LEU A 29 1.70 0.74 -11.60
N GLY A 30 2.77 0.29 -12.25
CA GLY A 30 3.51 1.07 -13.24
C GLY A 30 2.72 1.44 -14.50
N ARG A 31 1.58 0.79 -14.75
CA ARG A 31 0.66 1.14 -15.85
C ARG A 31 -0.33 2.24 -15.47
N MET A 32 -0.40 2.63 -14.21
CA MET A 32 -1.34 3.64 -13.73
C MET A 32 -0.67 5.03 -13.82
N THR A 33 -1.24 5.92 -14.64
CA THR A 33 -0.67 7.27 -14.89
C THR A 33 -0.82 8.25 -13.73
N ALA A 34 -1.73 7.96 -12.79
CA ALA A 34 -2.05 8.84 -11.67
C ALA A 34 -1.22 8.56 -10.39
N ILE A 35 -0.37 7.54 -10.42
CA ILE A 35 0.44 7.14 -9.26
C ILE A 35 1.92 7.09 -9.64
N ARG A 36 2.78 7.20 -8.63
CA ARG A 36 4.22 6.95 -8.75
C ARG A 36 4.65 5.92 -7.71
N VAL A 37 5.26 4.82 -8.16
CA VAL A 37 5.85 3.86 -7.23
C VAL A 37 7.15 4.46 -6.68
N ALA A 38 7.17 4.76 -5.37
CA ALA A 38 8.30 5.34 -4.66
C ALA A 38 9.34 4.29 -4.23
N GLY A 39 8.94 3.02 -4.15
CA GLY A 39 9.82 1.91 -3.81
C GLY A 39 9.04 0.63 -3.54
N SER A 40 9.78 -0.44 -3.24
CA SER A 40 9.19 -1.70 -2.82
C SER A 40 10.15 -2.48 -1.93
N GLY A 41 9.61 -3.31 -1.03
CA GLY A 41 10.40 -4.20 -0.20
C GLY A 41 9.60 -5.39 0.31
N LEU A 42 10.17 -6.11 1.28
CA LEU A 42 9.63 -7.41 1.73
C LEU A 42 8.59 -7.30 2.84
N SER A 43 8.81 -6.38 3.79
CA SER A 43 8.07 -6.35 5.06
C SER A 43 8.12 -4.94 5.65
N ALA A 44 7.18 -4.62 6.52
CA ALA A 44 7.21 -3.34 7.24
C ALA A 44 8.44 -3.26 8.16
N ALA A 45 8.84 -4.39 8.74
CA ALA A 45 9.96 -4.46 9.68
C ALA A 45 11.31 -4.12 9.02
N THR A 46 11.55 -4.62 7.80
CA THR A 46 12.82 -4.38 7.08
C THR A 46 12.86 -3.01 6.39
N GLU A 47 11.71 -2.48 5.98
CA GLU A 47 11.64 -1.25 5.19
C GLU A 47 11.35 0.01 6.00
N LEU A 48 11.14 -0.09 7.32
CA LEU A 48 10.63 1.01 8.15
C LEU A 48 11.46 2.30 8.01
N ALA A 49 12.79 2.19 8.06
CA ALA A 49 13.67 3.36 7.91
C ALA A 49 13.55 4.02 6.52
N GLY A 50 13.36 3.22 5.47
CA GLY A 50 13.10 3.73 4.12
C GLY A 50 11.76 4.44 4.04
N LEU A 51 10.71 3.83 4.58
CA LEU A 51 9.36 4.38 4.61
C LEU A 51 9.29 5.69 5.40
N MET A 52 9.97 5.80 6.55
CA MET A 52 10.03 7.03 7.35
C MET A 52 10.73 8.19 6.64
N ARG A 53 11.72 7.88 5.80
CA ARG A 53 12.42 8.90 4.98
C ARG A 53 11.59 9.30 3.77
N LEU A 54 10.97 8.34 3.09
CA LEU A 54 10.22 8.58 1.87
C LEU A 54 8.84 9.18 2.12
N ARG A 55 8.22 8.86 3.26
CA ARG A 55 6.84 9.22 3.65
C ARG A 55 5.86 9.10 2.47
N PRO A 56 5.66 7.88 1.93
CA PRO A 56 4.73 7.70 0.83
C PRO A 56 3.30 8.02 1.28
N ASP A 57 2.49 8.50 0.34
CA ASP A 57 1.06 8.76 0.57
C ASP A 57 0.32 7.45 0.87
N VAL A 58 0.72 6.36 0.20
CA VAL A 58 0.13 5.04 0.34
C VAL A 58 1.21 3.98 0.54
N VAL A 59 0.99 3.09 1.51
CA VAL A 59 1.68 1.79 1.60
C VAL A 59 0.68 0.69 1.23
N LEU A 60 0.98 -0.07 0.18
CA LEU A 60 0.31 -1.34 -0.08
C LEU A 60 1.10 -2.45 0.60
N ILE A 61 0.46 -3.21 1.47
CA ILE A 61 1.08 -4.34 2.17
C ILE A 61 0.36 -5.64 1.85
N SER A 62 1.09 -6.59 1.28
CA SER A 62 0.65 -7.95 1.08
C SER A 62 0.81 -8.78 2.35
N LEU A 63 -0.30 -9.24 2.92
CA LEU A 63 -0.27 -10.16 4.04
C LEU A 63 0.15 -11.55 3.55
N GLY A 64 1.08 -12.18 4.27
CA GLY A 64 1.38 -13.61 4.12
C GLY A 64 0.39 -14.50 4.86
N THR A 65 0.61 -15.80 4.83
CA THR A 65 -0.26 -16.84 5.43
C THR A 65 -0.29 -16.86 6.97
N GLY A 66 0.47 -15.99 7.63
CA GLY A 66 0.52 -15.85 9.10
C GLY A 66 -0.28 -14.67 9.64
N TYR A 67 -1.52 -14.91 10.05
CA TYR A 67 -2.47 -13.89 10.54
C TYR A 67 -1.93 -12.95 11.64
N ALA A 68 -1.20 -13.49 12.63
CA ALA A 68 -0.70 -12.69 13.74
C ALA A 68 0.42 -11.72 13.32
N HIS A 69 1.33 -12.19 12.46
CA HIS A 69 2.42 -11.38 11.94
C HIS A 69 1.90 -10.30 10.98
N ALA A 70 0.95 -10.68 10.12
CA ALA A 70 0.28 -9.78 9.19
C ALA A 70 -0.34 -8.55 9.88
N LEU A 71 -1.06 -8.75 10.98
CA LEU A 71 -1.67 -7.63 11.71
C LEU A 71 -0.65 -6.81 12.50
N LEU A 72 0.48 -7.40 12.91
CA LEU A 72 1.55 -6.67 13.59
C LEU A 72 2.18 -5.65 12.63
N GLU A 73 2.46 -6.04 11.38
CA GLU A 73 3.02 -5.13 10.38
C GLU A 73 2.10 -3.93 10.10
N VAL A 74 0.78 -4.17 10.01
CA VAL A 74 -0.21 -3.09 9.83
C VAL A 74 -0.18 -2.11 11.02
N ARG A 75 -0.10 -2.64 12.25
CA ARG A 75 0.00 -1.79 13.46
C ARG A 75 1.30 -0.97 13.47
N THR A 76 2.42 -1.59 13.11
CA THR A 76 3.73 -0.92 13.02
C THR A 76 3.70 0.22 12.00
N LEU A 77 3.10 0.00 10.83
CA LEU A 77 2.93 1.05 9.83
C LEU A 77 2.06 2.18 10.37
N ARG A 78 0.90 1.85 10.98
CA ARG A 78 -0.02 2.85 11.53
C ARG A 78 0.62 3.71 12.63
N SER A 79 1.40 3.11 13.51
CA SER A 79 2.05 3.84 14.61
C SER A 79 3.21 4.72 14.12
N THR A 80 3.91 4.29 13.08
CA THR A 80 5.13 4.98 12.61
C THR A 80 4.84 6.02 11.53
N LEU A 81 3.79 5.81 10.74
CA LEU A 81 3.38 6.63 9.60
C LEU A 81 1.87 6.95 9.71
N PRO A 82 1.46 7.77 10.70
CA PRO A 82 0.05 8.01 10.97
C PRO A 82 -0.69 8.74 9.83
N ASP A 83 0.03 9.45 8.98
CA ASP A 83 -0.53 10.20 7.85
C ASP A 83 -0.55 9.38 6.54
N THR A 84 0.13 8.24 6.51
CA THR A 84 0.16 7.34 5.34
C THR A 84 -1.10 6.47 5.32
N ILE A 85 -1.71 6.35 4.15
CA ILE A 85 -2.83 5.45 3.92
C ILE A 85 -2.29 4.02 3.80
N VAL A 86 -2.70 3.14 4.71
CA VAL A 86 -2.26 1.74 4.70
C VAL A 86 -3.32 0.90 4.01
N ILE A 87 -3.00 0.36 2.84
CA ILE A 87 -3.87 -0.53 2.08
C ILE A 87 -3.38 -1.97 2.23
N VAL A 88 -4.21 -2.82 2.79
CA VAL A 88 -3.89 -4.23 3.02
C VAL A 88 -4.37 -5.07 1.85
N LEU A 89 -3.48 -5.88 1.30
CA LEU A 89 -3.80 -6.88 0.30
C LEU A 89 -3.70 -8.26 0.95
N ALA A 90 -4.76 -9.07 0.87
CA ALA A 90 -4.77 -10.41 1.45
C ALA A 90 -5.26 -11.45 0.44
N ASP A 91 -4.78 -12.69 0.58
CA ASP A 91 -5.30 -13.84 -0.14
C ASP A 91 -6.53 -14.38 0.61
N ASN A 92 -7.60 -14.73 -0.11
CA ASN A 92 -8.85 -15.25 0.46
C ASN A 92 -9.44 -14.33 1.55
N LEU A 93 -9.66 -13.06 1.22
CA LEU A 93 -10.06 -12.04 2.19
C LEU A 93 -11.51 -12.24 2.69
N GLY A 94 -11.66 -12.92 3.82
CA GLY A 94 -12.94 -13.09 4.51
C GLY A 94 -13.33 -11.90 5.41
N PRO A 95 -14.62 -11.76 5.80
CA PRO A 95 -15.10 -10.70 6.68
C PRO A 95 -14.39 -10.59 8.05
N PRO A 96 -13.97 -11.69 8.71
CA PRO A 96 -13.20 -11.60 9.95
C PRO A 96 -11.82 -10.96 9.76
N LEU A 97 -11.09 -11.37 8.72
CA LEU A 97 -9.77 -10.84 8.41
C LEU A 97 -9.84 -9.36 8.02
N ARG A 98 -10.81 -9.00 7.17
CA ARG A 98 -11.05 -7.59 6.79
C ARG A 98 -11.22 -6.71 8.03
N ARG A 99 -12.11 -7.11 8.95
CA ARG A 99 -12.33 -6.38 10.21
C ARG A 99 -11.07 -6.30 11.06
N ALA A 100 -10.28 -7.38 11.13
CA ALA A 100 -9.04 -7.38 11.89
C ALA A 100 -7.99 -6.42 11.30
N CYS A 101 -7.86 -6.37 9.98
CA CYS A 101 -6.94 -5.46 9.28
C CYS A 101 -7.32 -3.99 9.51
N LEU A 102 -8.61 -3.67 9.39
CA LEU A 102 -9.11 -2.31 9.65
C LEU A 102 -8.90 -1.91 11.12
N LYS A 103 -9.21 -2.81 12.07
CA LYS A 103 -8.95 -2.59 13.51
C LYS A 103 -7.46 -2.42 13.83
N ALA A 104 -6.57 -3.04 13.05
CA ALA A 104 -5.12 -2.91 13.21
C ALA A 104 -4.58 -1.57 12.68
N GLY A 105 -5.39 -0.76 12.01
CA GLY A 105 -5.01 0.55 11.47
C GLY A 105 -4.92 0.61 9.95
N GLY A 106 -5.33 -0.44 9.24
CA GLY A 106 -5.48 -0.40 7.78
C GLY A 106 -6.61 0.55 7.39
N SER A 107 -6.36 1.41 6.40
CA SER A 107 -7.36 2.30 5.81
C SER A 107 -8.29 1.56 4.85
N TYR A 108 -7.73 0.62 4.09
CA TYR A 108 -8.46 -0.23 3.16
C TYR A 108 -7.93 -1.67 3.23
N CYS A 109 -8.75 -2.61 2.79
CA CYS A 109 -8.36 -4.01 2.68
C CYS A 109 -8.99 -4.61 1.41
N PHE A 110 -8.22 -5.34 0.63
CA PHE A 110 -8.67 -5.94 -0.63
C PHE A 110 -8.17 -7.37 -0.77
N ASP A 111 -8.99 -8.21 -1.40
CA ASP A 111 -8.55 -9.49 -1.92
C ASP A 111 -7.57 -9.26 -3.08
N LYS A 112 -6.37 -9.82 -2.99
CA LYS A 112 -5.29 -9.70 -3.98
C LYS A 112 -5.67 -10.19 -5.37
N THR A 113 -6.70 -11.02 -5.48
CA THR A 113 -7.11 -11.67 -6.72
C THR A 113 -8.44 -11.16 -7.23
N LEU A 114 -9.41 -10.97 -6.34
CA LEU A 114 -10.79 -10.64 -6.72
C LEU A 114 -11.09 -9.15 -6.75
N GLU A 115 -10.35 -8.33 -5.99
CA GLU A 115 -10.69 -6.92 -5.78
C GLU A 115 -9.65 -5.94 -6.37
N LEU A 116 -8.91 -6.38 -7.38
CA LEU A 116 -7.89 -5.56 -8.03
C LEU A 116 -8.46 -4.30 -8.72
N ASP A 117 -9.66 -4.39 -9.29
CA ASP A 117 -10.29 -3.22 -9.91
C ASP A 117 -10.80 -2.22 -8.86
N ALA A 118 -11.31 -2.71 -7.73
CA ALA A 118 -11.67 -1.85 -6.60
C ALA A 118 -10.44 -1.12 -6.03
N LEU A 119 -9.31 -1.82 -5.91
CA LEU A 119 -8.03 -1.21 -5.52
C LEU A 119 -7.64 -0.08 -6.49
N ARG A 120 -7.72 -0.31 -7.80
CA ARG A 120 -7.38 0.71 -8.81
C ARG A 120 -8.27 1.94 -8.70
N LEU A 121 -9.58 1.75 -8.50
CA LEU A 121 -10.54 2.84 -8.32
C LEU A 121 -10.20 3.68 -7.08
N VAL A 122 -9.88 3.02 -5.95
CA VAL A 122 -9.47 3.73 -4.73
C VAL A 122 -8.19 4.51 -4.94
N LEU A 123 -7.15 3.92 -5.54
CA LEU A 123 -5.90 4.63 -5.84
C LEU A 123 -6.14 5.83 -6.78
N ALA A 124 -7.00 5.69 -7.80
CA ALA A 124 -7.34 6.79 -8.69
C ALA A 124 -8.11 7.92 -7.97
N GLY A 125 -9.03 7.57 -7.07
CA GLY A 125 -9.76 8.53 -6.25
C GLY A 125 -8.83 9.30 -5.30
N LEU A 126 -7.92 8.60 -4.62
CA LEU A 126 -6.90 9.21 -3.76
C LEU A 126 -5.98 10.16 -4.54
N ALA A 127 -5.55 9.75 -5.73
CA ALA A 127 -4.76 10.62 -6.61
C ALA A 127 -5.53 11.86 -7.07
N ALA A 128 -6.85 11.78 -7.23
CA ALA A 128 -7.68 12.93 -7.57
C ALA A 128 -7.79 13.92 -6.39
N THR A 129 -7.84 13.44 -5.14
CA THR A 129 -7.90 14.32 -3.95
C THR A 129 -6.61 15.06 -3.65
N LEU A 130 -5.47 14.60 -4.18
CA LEU A 130 -4.16 15.24 -4.01
C LEU A 130 -3.90 16.37 -5.02
N ARG A 131 -4.78 16.55 -6.01
CA ARG A 131 -4.67 17.65 -6.98
C ARG A 131 -5.31 18.91 -6.39
N PRO A 132 -4.58 20.04 -6.30
CA PRO A 132 -5.12 21.31 -5.82
C PRO A 132 -6.19 21.89 -6.76
#